data_AF-A0A158NYY0-F1
#
_entry.id   AF-A0A158NYY0-F1
#
_cell.length_a   1.000
_cell.length_b   1.000
_cell.length_c   1.000
_cell.angle_alpha   90.00
_cell.angle_beta   90.00
_cell.angle_gamma   90.00
#
_symmetry.space_group_name_H-M   'P 1'
#
loop_
_entity.id
_entity.type
_entity.pdbx_description
1 polymer ?
#
loop_
_entity_poly.entity_id
_entity_poly.type
_entity_poly.pdbx_seq_one_letter_code
_entity_poly.pdbx_strand_id
1 'polypeptide(L)'
;MCKYNIISCIVLFYLLCVTHGKWIEWKTNVKSNEFDVLIFTQRWPLTVCFEWENKSLNSTHRCVLPKRNKWTIHGIWPTKYNEIGPQFCNRSLSFDSKTLAPVEEALKENWIDIQKGSKPYSFWKHEWDKHGTCAISVRDLNNELKYFQTGLKLLDRYNMIDVLAKTNILPGNKYTVQNYLTGIQKILNKRGQVMCVVDQKTKNSYVNEIRICFNKALQLVDCDGIYHFPTNCNRSQQIIYPNIVPRHHIYNVKLI
;
A
#
# COMPACT_ATOMS: atom_id res chain seq x y z
N MET A 1 37.75 -33.36 -67.55
CA MET A 1 37.54 -31.88 -67.54
C MET A 1 36.10 -31.68 -68.00
N CYS A 2 35.16 -30.99 -67.35
CA CYS A 2 35.15 -30.04 -66.25
C CYS A 2 33.86 -30.21 -65.41
N LYS A 3 33.94 -29.71 -64.18
CA LYS A 3 32.99 -29.69 -63.07
C LYS A 3 31.57 -29.21 -63.47
N TYR A 4 30.55 -30.02 -63.19
CA TYR A 4 29.17 -29.52 -63.11
C TYR A 4 28.96 -28.85 -61.75
N ASN A 5 28.50 -27.60 -61.83
CA ASN A 5 28.41 -26.64 -60.73
C ASN A 5 27.30 -27.01 -59.72
N ILE A 6 27.69 -27.05 -58.45
CA ILE A 6 26.89 -27.29 -57.24
C ILE A 6 26.07 -26.04 -56.91
N ILE A 7 25.31 -25.51 -57.87
CA ILE A 7 24.52 -24.27 -57.71
C ILE A 7 23.02 -24.50 -57.95
N SER A 8 22.62 -25.68 -58.47
CA SER A 8 21.20 -25.97 -58.72
C SER A 8 20.48 -26.73 -57.60
N CYS A 9 21.16 -27.20 -56.55
CA CYS A 9 20.51 -27.90 -55.42
C CYS A 9 20.30 -27.03 -54.16
N ILE A 10 20.83 -25.80 -54.11
CA ILE A 10 20.72 -24.93 -52.92
C ILE A 10 19.48 -24.00 -53.02
N VAL A 11 18.99 -23.71 -54.22
CA VAL A 11 17.85 -22.80 -54.43
C VAL A 11 16.49 -23.45 -54.11
N LEU A 12 16.39 -24.79 -54.17
CA LEU A 12 15.14 -25.50 -53.85
C LEU A 12 14.96 -25.86 -52.37
N PHE A 13 16.00 -25.75 -51.53
CA PHE A 13 15.86 -25.88 -50.08
C PHE A 13 15.56 -24.54 -49.38
N TYR A 14 15.89 -23.41 -50.02
CA TYR A 14 15.56 -22.09 -49.48
C TYR A 14 14.09 -21.69 -49.67
N LEU A 15 13.37 -22.31 -50.62
CA LEU A 15 11.94 -22.03 -50.84
C LEU A 15 10.98 -22.91 -50.02
N LEU A 16 11.48 -23.95 -49.34
CA LEU A 16 10.67 -24.78 -48.42
C LEU A 16 10.79 -24.38 -46.94
N CYS A 17 11.74 -23.50 -46.59
CA CYS A 17 11.81 -22.93 -45.24
C CYS A 17 10.94 -21.67 -45.06
N VAL A 18 10.33 -21.13 -46.12
CA VAL A 18 9.48 -19.92 -46.03
C VAL A 18 8.00 -20.23 -45.82
N THR A 19 7.56 -21.50 -45.95
CA THR A 19 6.13 -21.86 -45.78
C THR A 19 5.80 -22.55 -44.46
N HIS A 20 6.78 -22.90 -43.63
CA HIS A 20 6.56 -23.50 -42.30
C HIS A 20 7.47 -22.93 -41.22
N GLY A 21 7.92 -21.69 -41.39
CA GLY A 21 8.48 -20.91 -40.29
C GLY A 21 7.40 -20.68 -39.24
N LYS A 22 7.19 -21.65 -38.35
CA LYS A 22 6.62 -21.40 -37.03
C LYS A 22 7.61 -20.45 -36.36
N TRP A 23 7.36 -19.15 -36.53
CA TRP A 23 7.90 -18.13 -35.66
C TRP A 23 7.52 -18.55 -34.24
N ILE A 24 8.47 -19.15 -33.53
CA ILE A 24 8.37 -19.32 -32.09
C ILE A 24 8.52 -17.89 -31.57
N GLU A 25 7.39 -17.19 -31.50
CA GLU A 25 7.27 -15.95 -30.78
C GLU A 25 7.55 -16.31 -29.32
N TRP A 26 8.79 -16.08 -28.87
CA TRP A 26 9.12 -16.12 -27.45
C TRP A 26 8.33 -14.97 -26.83
N LYS A 27 7.06 -15.24 -26.47
CA LYS A 27 6.27 -14.39 -25.59
C LYS A 27 6.99 -14.38 -24.26
N THR A 28 7.95 -13.46 -24.14
CA THR A 28 8.42 -13.02 -22.84
C THR A 28 7.17 -12.57 -22.12
N ASN A 29 6.80 -13.30 -21.06
CA ASN A 29 5.66 -12.95 -20.22
C ASN A 29 6.11 -11.76 -19.37
N VAL A 30 6.35 -10.61 -20.02
CA VAL A 30 6.68 -9.35 -19.35
C VAL A 30 5.40 -8.93 -18.66
N LYS A 31 5.36 -9.17 -17.35
CA LYS A 31 4.25 -8.71 -16.52
C LYS A 31 4.17 -7.19 -16.69
N SER A 32 3.06 -6.71 -17.24
CA SER A 32 2.86 -5.28 -17.45
C SER A 32 2.92 -4.54 -16.11
N ASN A 33 3.67 -3.44 -16.08
CA ASN A 33 3.75 -2.54 -14.93
C ASN A 33 2.67 -1.43 -15.01
N GLU A 34 1.73 -1.54 -15.94
CA GLU A 34 0.58 -0.65 -16.01
C GLU A 34 -0.33 -0.80 -14.78
N PHE A 35 -0.88 0.33 -14.36
CA PHE A 35 -1.83 0.43 -13.26
C PHE A 35 -2.86 1.51 -13.57
N ASP A 36 -4.01 1.43 -12.92
CA ASP A 36 -5.15 2.31 -13.20
C ASP A 36 -5.24 3.46 -12.20
N VAL A 37 -4.90 3.19 -10.94
CA VAL A 37 -5.11 4.09 -9.81
C VAL A 37 -3.94 4.05 -8.82
N LEU A 38 -3.70 5.16 -8.13
CA LEU A 38 -2.80 5.23 -6.98
C LEU A 38 -3.63 5.18 -5.71
N ILE A 39 -3.43 4.17 -4.88
CA ILE A 39 -4.01 4.12 -3.54
C ILE A 39 -3.06 4.82 -2.58
N PHE A 40 -3.48 5.93 -1.98
CA PHE A 40 -2.80 6.49 -0.82
C PHE A 40 -3.42 5.92 0.44
N THR A 41 -2.62 5.15 1.18
CA THR A 41 -3.09 4.40 2.34
C THR A 41 -2.47 4.93 3.64
N GLN A 42 -3.31 5.16 4.64
CA GLN A 42 -2.96 5.67 5.95
C GLN A 42 -3.40 4.69 7.03
N ARG A 43 -2.54 4.45 8.03
CA ARG A 43 -2.84 3.57 9.17
C ARG A 43 -3.04 4.34 10.46
N TRP A 44 -3.87 3.81 11.35
CA TRP A 44 -4.04 4.32 12.70
C TRP A 44 -3.01 3.68 13.64
N PRO A 45 -2.03 4.44 14.17
CA PRO A 45 -0.89 3.84 14.85
C PRO A 45 -1.24 2.99 16.07
N LEU A 46 -2.29 3.37 16.81
CA LEU A 46 -2.70 2.65 18.02
C LEU A 46 -3.30 1.28 17.70
N THR A 47 -4.03 1.14 16.59
CA THR A 47 -4.57 -0.15 16.15
C THR A 47 -3.47 -1.05 15.59
N VAL A 48 -2.55 -0.50 14.78
CA VAL A 48 -1.40 -1.26 14.27
C VAL A 48 -0.52 -1.75 15.41
N CYS A 49 -0.28 -0.91 16.42
CA CYS A 49 0.48 -1.30 17.59
C CYS A 49 -0.21 -2.44 18.35
N PHE A 50 -1.51 -2.34 18.60
CA PHE A 50 -2.28 -3.41 19.22
C PHE A 50 -2.22 -4.72 18.45
N GLU A 51 -2.34 -4.66 17.12
CA GLU A 51 -2.20 -5.85 16.27
C GLU A 51 -0.79 -6.46 16.41
N TRP A 52 0.25 -5.62 16.45
CA TRP A 52 1.64 -6.05 16.58
C TRP A 52 1.94 -6.71 17.92
N GLU A 53 1.53 -6.08 19.03
CA GLU A 53 1.74 -6.60 20.38
C GLU A 53 1.02 -7.93 20.60
N ASN A 54 -0.21 -8.07 20.07
CA ASN A 54 -1.00 -9.30 20.21
C ASN A 54 -0.51 -10.48 19.37
N LYS A 55 0.34 -10.25 18.35
CA LYS A 55 0.97 -11.34 17.60
C LYS A 55 2.04 -12.07 18.43
N SER A 56 2.60 -11.43 19.46
CA SER A 56 3.57 -12.08 20.35
C SER A 56 2.84 -12.81 21.47
N LEU A 57 2.96 -14.14 21.49
CA LEU A 57 2.42 -14.99 22.56
C LEU A 57 2.96 -14.59 23.96
N ASN A 58 4.17 -14.02 24.02
CA ASN A 58 4.84 -13.62 25.26
C ASN A 58 4.92 -12.09 25.44
N SER A 59 4.15 -11.30 24.68
CA SER A 59 4.13 -9.82 24.77
C SER A 59 5.51 -9.15 24.65
N THR A 60 6.43 -9.77 23.92
CA THR A 60 7.80 -9.23 23.70
C THR A 60 7.83 -8.14 22.65
N HIS A 61 6.84 -8.13 21.74
CA HIS A 61 6.68 -7.07 20.77
C HIS A 61 6.35 -5.75 21.46
N ARG A 62 7.04 -4.70 21.02
CA ARG A 62 6.80 -3.32 21.44
C ARG A 62 6.59 -2.47 20.21
N CYS A 63 6.00 -1.31 20.39
CA CYS A 63 5.78 -0.35 19.32
C CYS A 63 6.61 0.92 19.49
N VAL A 64 6.77 1.64 18.39
CA VAL A 64 7.13 3.06 18.36
C VAL A 64 5.93 3.82 17.82
N LEU A 65 5.53 4.89 18.49
CA LEU A 65 4.37 5.70 18.11
C LEU A 65 4.83 7.10 17.70
N PRO A 66 4.09 7.79 16.81
CA PRO A 66 4.37 9.19 16.50
C PRO A 66 4.19 10.07 17.74
N LYS A 67 4.84 11.25 17.73
CA LYS A 67 4.78 12.19 18.87
C LYS A 67 3.39 12.72 19.18
N ARG A 68 2.50 12.73 18.18
CA ARG A 68 1.11 13.21 18.28
C ARG A 68 0.15 12.16 17.74
N ASN A 69 -1.06 12.13 18.28
CA ASN A 69 -2.14 11.31 17.76
C ASN A 69 -2.55 11.79 16.35
N LYS A 70 -2.18 11.02 15.33
CA LYS A 70 -2.49 11.28 13.93
C LYS A 70 -2.46 9.98 13.15
N TRP A 71 -3.03 9.99 11.95
CA TRP A 71 -2.81 8.91 11.00
C TRP A 71 -1.43 9.05 10.37
N THR A 72 -0.77 7.92 10.12
CA THR A 72 0.56 7.85 9.49
C THR A 72 0.46 7.12 8.16
N ILE A 73 1.36 7.44 7.24
CA ILE A 73 1.40 6.83 5.91
C ILE A 73 1.74 5.34 6.05
N HIS A 74 1.02 4.50 5.32
CA HIS A 74 1.45 3.15 5.02
C HIS A 74 2.19 3.14 3.68
N GLY A 75 1.59 3.73 2.64
CA GLY A 75 2.17 3.74 1.31
C GLY A 75 1.37 4.46 0.23
N ILE A 76 1.97 4.57 -0.96
CA ILE A 76 1.31 4.93 -2.21
C ILE A 76 1.41 3.71 -3.12
N TRP A 77 0.28 3.09 -3.45
CA TRP A 77 0.27 1.80 -4.14
C TRP A 77 -0.34 1.96 -5.54
N PRO A 78 0.50 1.97 -6.60
CA PRO A 78 0.04 1.71 -7.96
C PRO A 78 -0.76 0.42 -8.00
N THR A 79 -2.02 0.51 -8.42
CA THR A 79 -2.98 -0.60 -8.38
C THR A 79 -3.75 -0.65 -9.68
N LYS A 80 -3.85 -1.86 -10.25
CA LYS A 80 -4.77 -2.20 -11.31
C LYS A 80 -6.08 -2.66 -10.69
N TYR A 81 -7.20 -2.23 -11.24
CA TYR A 81 -8.51 -2.57 -10.69
C TYR A 81 -8.71 -4.08 -10.66
N ASN A 82 -9.32 -4.55 -9.57
CA ASN A 82 -9.59 -5.95 -9.24
C ASN A 82 -8.32 -6.81 -9.06
N GLU A 83 -7.15 -6.18 -8.94
CA GLU A 83 -5.87 -6.83 -8.68
C GLU A 83 -5.18 -6.22 -7.43
N ILE A 84 -4.16 -6.90 -6.89
CA ILE A 84 -3.38 -6.45 -5.70
C ILE A 84 -2.03 -5.82 -6.14
N GLY A 85 -1.84 -5.59 -7.44
CA GLY A 85 -0.59 -5.09 -8.02
C GLY A 85 -0.82 -4.05 -9.12
N PRO A 86 0.22 -3.68 -9.87
CA PRO A 86 1.51 -4.38 -9.98
C PRO A 86 2.41 -4.22 -8.74
N GLN A 87 3.40 -5.10 -8.59
CA GLN A 87 4.33 -5.11 -7.45
C GLN A 87 5.74 -5.49 -7.90
N PHE A 88 6.76 -4.94 -7.24
CA PHE A 88 8.17 -5.24 -7.49
C PHE A 88 8.57 -5.03 -8.97
N CYS A 89 8.12 -3.91 -9.55
CA CYS A 89 8.13 -3.65 -10.99
C CYS A 89 9.52 -3.46 -11.61
N ASN A 90 10.50 -3.01 -10.83
CA ASN A 90 11.85 -2.78 -11.34
C ASN A 90 12.91 -3.02 -10.26
N ARG A 91 13.62 -4.14 -10.36
CA ARG A 91 14.69 -4.51 -9.42
C ARG A 91 15.98 -3.68 -9.57
N SER A 92 16.17 -3.01 -10.71
CA SER A 92 17.31 -2.12 -10.93
C SER A 92 17.16 -0.77 -10.22
N LEU A 93 15.94 -0.43 -9.77
CA LEU A 93 15.67 0.75 -8.96
C LEU A 93 15.71 0.39 -7.47
N SER A 94 16.85 -0.12 -7.00
CA SER A 94 17.01 -0.51 -5.59
C SER A 94 16.94 0.69 -4.65
N PHE A 95 16.25 0.53 -3.51
CA PHE A 95 16.23 1.50 -2.42
C PHE A 95 17.63 1.97 -1.99
N ASP A 96 17.82 3.28 -1.89
CA ASP A 96 18.99 3.94 -1.30
C ASP A 96 18.58 4.98 -0.24
N SER A 97 18.75 4.60 1.03
CA SER A 97 18.47 5.45 2.19
C SER A 97 19.11 6.84 2.13
N LYS A 98 20.27 7.01 1.46
CA LYS A 98 20.94 8.31 1.36
C LYS A 98 20.12 9.33 0.59
N THR A 99 19.30 8.87 -0.36
CA THR A 99 18.40 9.74 -1.14
C THR A 99 17.34 10.40 -0.26
N LEU A 100 17.04 9.81 0.90
CA LEU A 100 16.00 10.27 1.82
C LEU A 100 16.48 11.31 2.82
N ALA A 101 17.79 11.61 2.89
CA ALA A 101 18.35 12.57 3.84
C ALA A 101 17.57 13.90 3.91
N PRO A 102 17.06 14.50 2.81
CA PRO A 102 16.28 15.73 2.87
C PRO A 102 14.90 15.61 3.56
N VAL A 103 14.36 14.40 3.70
CA VAL A 103 13.00 14.13 4.23
C VAL A 103 12.96 13.12 5.36
N GLU A 104 14.11 12.60 5.80
CA GLU A 104 14.20 11.48 6.73
C GLU A 104 13.47 11.76 8.05
N GLU A 105 13.67 12.94 8.65
CA GLU A 105 13.00 13.32 9.89
C GLU A 105 11.48 13.41 9.74
N ALA A 106 11.00 13.89 8.59
CA ALA A 106 9.57 13.90 8.28
C ALA A 106 9.04 12.47 8.13
N LEU A 107 9.80 11.56 7.52
CA LEU A 107 9.43 10.15 7.37
C LEU A 107 9.39 9.42 8.73
N LYS A 108 10.37 9.66 9.61
CA LYS A 108 10.39 9.07 10.97
C LYS A 108 9.14 9.39 11.77
N GLU A 109 8.51 10.53 11.51
CA GLU A 109 7.34 11.01 12.24
C GLU A 109 6.02 10.72 11.50
N ASN A 110 6.01 10.72 10.16
CA ASN A 110 4.77 10.66 9.36
C ASN A 110 4.59 9.35 8.56
N TRP A 111 5.67 8.62 8.30
CA TRP A 111 5.69 7.33 7.61
C TRP A 111 6.42 6.29 8.48
N ILE A 112 6.17 6.35 9.78
CA ILE A 112 6.88 5.60 10.81
C ILE A 112 6.65 4.08 10.70
N ASP A 113 7.71 3.30 10.91
CA ASP A 113 7.55 1.87 11.22
C ASP A 113 7.15 1.73 12.69
N ILE A 114 5.91 1.30 12.91
CA ILE A 114 5.33 1.17 14.26
C ILE A 114 5.93 -0.04 14.99
N GLN A 115 6.47 -1.03 14.27
CA GLN A 115 6.98 -2.27 14.86
C GLN A 115 8.40 -2.03 15.40
N LYS A 116 8.53 -1.94 16.72
CA LYS A 116 9.85 -1.72 17.35
C LYS A 116 10.74 -2.95 17.14
N GLY A 117 11.99 -2.71 16.75
CA GLY A 117 13.00 -3.76 16.54
C GLY A 117 13.21 -4.15 15.07
N SER A 118 12.42 -3.59 14.15
CA SER A 118 12.70 -3.66 12.71
C SER A 118 14.09 -3.09 12.39
N LYS A 119 14.71 -3.63 11.33
CA LYS A 119 15.98 -3.08 10.81
C LYS A 119 15.75 -1.63 10.35
N PRO A 120 16.73 -0.73 10.53
CA PRO A 120 16.61 0.63 10.01
C PRO A 120 16.20 0.62 8.53
N TYR A 121 15.27 1.50 8.18
CA TYR A 121 14.75 1.69 6.82
C TYR A 121 14.01 0.50 6.19
N SER A 122 13.86 -0.66 6.86
CA SER A 122 13.29 -1.85 6.22
C SER A 122 11.87 -1.62 5.71
N PHE A 123 11.08 -0.84 6.44
CA PHE A 123 9.72 -0.51 6.04
C PHE A 123 9.69 0.39 4.79
N TRP A 124 10.49 1.45 4.75
CA TRP A 124 10.58 2.32 3.56
C TRP A 124 11.15 1.57 2.36
N LYS A 125 12.16 0.73 2.57
CA LYS A 125 12.68 -0.18 1.55
C LYS A 125 11.57 -1.07 0.98
N HIS A 126 10.74 -1.66 1.84
CA HIS A 126 9.61 -2.49 1.40
C HIS A 126 8.63 -1.68 0.54
N GLU A 127 8.22 -0.50 0.99
CA GLU A 127 7.27 0.35 0.26
C GLU A 127 7.85 0.82 -1.08
N TRP A 128 9.13 1.18 -1.14
CA TRP A 128 9.79 1.55 -2.39
C TRP A 128 9.90 0.36 -3.34
N ASP A 129 10.55 -0.73 -2.91
CA ASP A 129 10.83 -1.88 -3.77
C ASP A 129 9.53 -2.48 -4.32
N LYS A 130 8.50 -2.61 -3.47
CA LYS A 130 7.23 -3.24 -3.83
C LYS A 130 6.31 -2.32 -4.61
N HIS A 131 6.20 -1.05 -4.24
CA HIS A 131 5.18 -0.13 -4.77
C HIS A 131 5.79 1.06 -5.52
N GLY A 132 6.80 1.71 -4.94
CA GLY A 132 7.45 2.88 -5.55
C GLY A 132 8.07 2.60 -6.92
N THR A 133 8.70 1.44 -7.11
CA THR A 133 9.27 1.02 -8.41
C THR A 133 8.22 0.89 -9.53
N CYS A 134 6.93 0.76 -9.17
CA CYS A 134 5.81 0.69 -10.11
C CYS A 134 5.24 2.07 -10.46
N ALA A 135 5.53 3.10 -9.68
CA ALA A 135 4.96 4.44 -9.84
C ALA A 135 5.75 5.31 -10.83
N ILE A 136 6.80 4.78 -11.45
CA ILE A 136 7.81 5.58 -12.17
C ILE A 136 7.28 6.33 -13.40
N SER A 137 6.14 5.90 -13.95
CA SER A 137 5.46 6.59 -15.06
C SER A 137 4.75 7.88 -14.62
N VAL A 138 4.58 8.10 -13.32
CA VAL A 138 4.00 9.33 -12.76
C VAL A 138 5.11 10.32 -12.44
N ARG A 139 5.11 11.48 -13.10
CA ARG A 139 6.17 12.51 -13.03
C ARG A 139 6.59 12.88 -11.60
N ASP A 140 5.62 12.95 -10.69
CA ASP A 140 5.82 13.37 -9.30
C ASP A 140 6.16 12.19 -8.36
N LEU A 141 6.26 10.97 -8.89
CA LEU A 141 6.67 9.74 -8.19
C LEU A 141 7.84 9.03 -8.92
N ASN A 142 8.44 9.67 -9.93
CA ASN A 142 9.34 9.01 -10.87
C ASN A 142 10.76 8.68 -10.35
N ASN A 143 10.99 8.84 -9.05
CA ASN A 143 12.19 8.37 -8.35
C ASN A 143 11.89 8.24 -6.84
N GLU A 144 12.84 7.65 -6.11
CA GLU A 144 12.71 7.35 -4.68
C GLU A 144 12.38 8.58 -3.83
N LEU A 145 13.20 9.64 -3.91
CA LEU A 145 12.99 10.86 -3.14
C LEU A 145 11.60 11.48 -3.43
N LYS A 146 11.21 11.56 -4.71
CA LYS A 146 9.90 12.09 -5.10
C LYS A 146 8.74 11.25 -4.58
N TYR A 147 8.86 9.92 -4.61
CA TYR A 147 7.84 9.02 -4.06
C TYR A 147 7.55 9.31 -2.59
N PHE A 148 8.60 9.41 -1.78
CA PHE A 148 8.46 9.72 -0.35
C PHE A 148 8.02 11.16 -0.09
N GLN A 149 8.56 12.15 -0.82
CA GLN A 149 8.13 13.55 -0.73
C GLN A 149 6.65 13.72 -1.07
N THR A 150 6.17 13.06 -2.11
CA THR A 150 4.76 13.12 -2.52
C THR A 150 3.87 12.48 -1.46
N GLY A 151 4.25 11.34 -0.87
CA GLY A 151 3.47 10.76 0.23
C GLY A 151 3.34 11.68 1.44
N LEU A 152 4.42 12.37 1.79
CA LEU A 152 4.40 13.40 2.85
C LEU A 152 3.46 14.56 2.51
N LYS A 153 3.49 15.07 1.27
CA LYS A 153 2.58 16.14 0.80
C LYS A 153 1.12 15.68 0.80
N LEU A 154 0.86 14.43 0.42
CA LEU A 154 -0.50 13.87 0.45
C LEU A 154 -1.00 13.71 1.88
N LEU A 155 -0.14 13.29 2.83
CA LEU A 155 -0.54 13.22 4.24
C LEU A 155 -0.86 14.60 4.79
N ASP A 156 -0.02 15.61 4.52
CA ASP A 156 -0.24 16.98 4.98
C ASP A 156 -1.60 17.53 4.52
N ARG A 157 -1.97 17.24 3.26
CA ARG A 157 -3.24 17.72 2.68
C ARG A 157 -4.46 16.89 3.09
N TYR A 158 -4.30 15.58 3.30
CA TYR A 158 -5.40 14.63 3.43
C TYR A 158 -5.25 13.73 4.65
N ASN A 159 -4.68 14.20 5.76
CA ASN A 159 -4.59 13.40 6.98
C ASN A 159 -6.00 13.02 7.45
N MET A 160 -6.22 11.72 7.67
CA MET A 160 -7.54 11.24 8.09
C MET A 160 -7.96 11.76 9.47
N ILE A 161 -7.03 12.22 10.32
CA ILE A 161 -7.41 12.84 11.60
C ILE A 161 -8.27 14.09 11.36
N ASP A 162 -7.90 14.93 10.39
CA ASP A 162 -8.57 16.18 10.08
C ASP A 162 -9.82 15.96 9.24
N VAL A 163 -9.74 15.03 8.27
CA VAL A 163 -10.89 14.67 7.42
C VAL A 163 -12.04 14.11 8.26
N LEU A 164 -11.74 13.19 9.18
CA LEU A 164 -12.76 12.56 10.04
C LEU A 164 -13.30 13.53 11.10
N ALA A 165 -12.44 14.38 11.67
CA ALA A 165 -12.85 15.39 12.65
C ALA A 165 -13.89 16.36 12.09
N LYS A 166 -13.81 16.74 10.81
CA LYS A 166 -14.81 17.60 10.12
C LYS A 166 -16.21 16.97 10.04
N THR A 167 -16.34 15.67 10.33
CA THR A 167 -17.62 14.96 10.42
C THR A 167 -17.88 14.39 11.80
N ASN A 168 -17.24 14.94 12.83
CA ASN A 168 -17.36 14.53 14.24
C ASN A 168 -16.96 13.06 14.50
N ILE A 169 -16.06 12.51 13.68
CA ILE A 169 -15.48 11.18 13.90
C ILE A 169 -14.12 11.37 14.58
N LEU A 170 -14.12 11.29 15.90
CA LEU A 170 -12.96 11.52 16.77
C LEU A 170 -12.50 10.23 17.47
N PRO A 171 -11.19 10.07 17.74
CA PRO A 171 -10.66 8.99 18.58
C PRO A 171 -11.36 8.91 19.95
N GLY A 172 -11.41 7.72 20.53
CA GLY A 172 -12.05 7.43 21.81
C GLY A 172 -13.52 6.98 21.71
N ASN A 173 -14.05 6.84 20.50
CA ASN A 173 -15.47 6.56 20.23
C ASN A 173 -15.66 5.35 19.33
N LYS A 174 -16.92 5.00 19.07
CA LYS A 174 -17.31 3.91 18.16
C LYS A 174 -18.22 4.45 17.05
N TYR A 175 -18.01 3.96 15.83
CA TYR A 175 -18.76 4.42 14.66
C TYR A 175 -19.12 3.24 13.75
N THR A 176 -20.18 3.36 12.98
CA THR A 176 -20.50 2.35 11.94
C THR A 176 -19.57 2.53 10.74
N VAL A 177 -19.43 1.48 9.92
CA VAL A 177 -18.78 1.57 8.60
C VAL A 177 -19.34 2.74 7.79
N GLN A 178 -20.67 2.90 7.81
CA GLN A 178 -21.36 3.93 7.04
C GLN A 178 -20.97 5.35 7.48
N ASN A 179 -20.74 5.58 8.78
CA ASN A 179 -20.27 6.88 9.26
C ASN A 179 -18.92 7.25 8.63
N TYR A 180 -17.96 6.34 8.60
CA TYR A 180 -16.66 6.61 7.95
C TYR A 180 -16.81 6.84 6.45
N LEU A 181 -17.51 5.95 5.74
CA LEU A 181 -17.65 6.05 4.28
C LEU A 181 -18.33 7.35 3.85
N THR A 182 -19.44 7.71 4.51
CA THR A 182 -20.16 8.96 4.22
C THR A 182 -19.38 10.19 4.67
N GLY A 183 -18.68 10.11 5.80
CA GLY A 183 -17.87 11.21 6.31
C GLY A 183 -16.72 11.56 5.35
N ILE A 184 -15.97 10.54 4.92
CA ILE A 184 -14.90 10.67 3.92
C ILE A 184 -15.46 11.24 2.62
N GLN A 185 -16.55 10.67 2.10
CA GLN A 185 -17.15 11.14 0.84
C GLN A 185 -17.65 12.59 0.94
N LYS A 186 -18.24 12.98 2.07
CA LYS A 186 -18.73 14.35 2.30
C LYS A 186 -17.59 15.37 2.25
N ILE A 187 -16.42 15.05 2.81
CA ILE A 187 -15.31 16.00 2.92
C ILE A 187 -14.42 16.01 1.67
N LEU A 188 -14.20 14.85 1.06
CA LEU A 188 -13.30 14.71 -0.10
C LEU A 188 -14.02 14.71 -1.45
N ASN A 189 -15.36 14.66 -1.43
CA ASN A 189 -16.19 14.49 -2.63
C ASN A 189 -15.80 13.26 -3.48
N LYS A 190 -15.20 12.25 -2.84
CA LYS A 190 -14.76 10.98 -3.42
C LYS A 190 -14.91 9.84 -2.44
N ARG A 191 -15.22 8.66 -2.94
CA ARG A 191 -15.38 7.45 -2.13
C ARG A 191 -14.03 6.85 -1.78
N GLY A 192 -13.75 6.78 -0.47
CA GLY A 192 -12.59 6.07 0.08
C GLY A 192 -12.93 4.64 0.50
N GLN A 193 -11.92 3.91 0.99
CA GLN A 193 -12.05 2.58 1.58
C GLN A 193 -11.63 2.60 3.04
N VAL A 194 -12.37 1.86 3.89
CA VAL A 194 -12.14 1.77 5.33
C VAL A 194 -11.84 0.33 5.69
N MET A 195 -10.75 0.09 6.39
CA MET A 195 -10.29 -1.26 6.74
C MET A 195 -10.19 -1.41 8.26
N CYS A 196 -10.57 -2.59 8.73
CA CYS A 196 -10.58 -2.93 10.15
C CYS A 196 -9.74 -4.17 10.44
N VAL A 197 -9.32 -4.26 11.70
CA VAL A 197 -8.79 -5.47 12.32
C VAL A 197 -9.79 -5.92 13.40
N VAL A 198 -10.01 -7.22 13.49
CA VAL A 198 -10.85 -7.82 14.52
C VAL A 198 -9.95 -8.50 15.55
N ASP A 199 -10.09 -8.13 16.81
CA ASP A 199 -9.45 -8.85 17.90
C ASP A 199 -10.08 -10.22 18.05
N GLN A 200 -9.27 -11.28 17.90
CA GLN A 200 -9.77 -12.65 17.98
C GLN A 200 -10.25 -13.03 19.37
N LYS A 201 -9.77 -12.38 20.43
CA LYS A 201 -10.19 -12.67 21.81
C LYS A 201 -11.51 -11.99 22.16
N THR A 202 -11.60 -10.68 21.97
CA THR A 202 -12.80 -9.91 22.37
C THR A 202 -13.85 -9.80 21.25
N LYS A 203 -13.52 -10.19 20.02
CA LYS A 203 -14.32 -9.97 18.81
C LYS A 203 -14.62 -8.50 18.51
N ASN A 204 -13.95 -7.58 19.18
CA ASN A 204 -14.05 -6.15 18.89
C ASN A 204 -13.37 -5.82 17.57
N SER A 205 -14.02 -4.95 16.78
CA SER A 205 -13.48 -4.41 15.53
C SER A 205 -12.86 -3.04 15.77
N TYR A 206 -11.67 -2.81 15.24
CA TYR A 206 -10.92 -1.55 15.35
C TYR A 206 -10.60 -1.00 13.97
N VAL A 207 -10.76 0.31 13.78
CA VAL A 207 -10.34 0.97 12.53
C VAL A 207 -8.82 0.87 12.43
N ASN A 208 -8.32 0.38 11.30
CA ASN A 208 -6.90 0.09 11.12
C ASN A 208 -6.28 0.94 10.01
N GLU A 209 -6.96 1.02 8.87
CA GLU A 209 -6.41 1.66 7.68
C GLU A 209 -7.52 2.34 6.89
N ILE A 210 -7.24 3.52 6.35
CA ILE A 210 -8.14 4.25 5.45
C ILE A 210 -7.38 4.59 4.19
N ARG A 211 -8.04 4.42 3.06
CA ARG A 211 -7.47 4.56 1.72
C ARG A 211 -8.27 5.58 0.92
N ILE A 212 -7.54 6.48 0.26
CA ILE A 212 -8.08 7.42 -0.73
C ILE A 212 -7.31 7.22 -2.04
N CYS A 213 -7.95 7.52 -3.17
CA CYS A 213 -7.43 7.16 -4.47
C CYS A 213 -7.14 8.38 -5.34
N PHE A 214 -6.11 8.26 -6.17
CA PHE A 214 -5.68 9.29 -7.10
C PHE A 214 -5.50 8.72 -8.51
N ASN A 215 -5.79 9.53 -9.52
CA ASN A 215 -5.34 9.22 -10.87
C ASN A 215 -3.82 9.46 -11.02
N LYS A 216 -3.26 9.15 -12.19
CA LYS A 216 -1.83 9.36 -12.50
C LYS A 216 -1.41 10.85 -12.49
N ALA A 217 -2.35 11.79 -12.46
CA ALA A 217 -2.11 13.23 -12.30
C ALA A 217 -2.21 13.71 -10.84
N LEU A 218 -2.28 12.78 -9.88
CA LEU A 218 -2.44 13.05 -8.44
C LEU A 218 -3.70 13.86 -8.09
N GLN A 219 -4.76 13.71 -8.88
CA GLN A 219 -6.09 14.24 -8.57
C GLN A 219 -6.94 13.17 -7.90
N LEU A 220 -7.70 13.55 -6.87
CA LEU A 220 -8.58 12.63 -6.15
C LEU A 220 -9.62 12.00 -7.11
N VAL A 221 -9.75 10.68 -7.02
CA VAL A 221 -10.75 9.88 -7.74
C VAL A 221 -11.42 8.90 -6.77
N ASP A 222 -12.53 8.31 -7.20
CA ASP A 222 -13.19 7.27 -6.41
C ASP A 222 -12.33 5.99 -6.38
N CYS A 223 -12.35 5.28 -5.26
CA CYS A 223 -11.61 4.04 -5.06
C CYS A 223 -12.31 2.78 -5.61
N ASP A 224 -13.34 2.91 -6.44
CA ASP A 224 -14.06 1.78 -7.00
C ASP A 224 -13.12 0.80 -7.71
N GLY A 225 -13.39 -0.50 -7.55
CA GLY A 225 -12.59 -1.54 -8.18
C GLY A 225 -11.29 -1.88 -7.46
N ILE A 226 -10.89 -1.21 -6.36
CA ILE A 226 -9.78 -1.71 -5.54
C ILE A 226 -10.21 -2.92 -4.70
N TYR A 227 -9.27 -3.82 -4.41
CA TYR A 227 -9.57 -5.04 -3.67
C TYR A 227 -10.19 -4.75 -2.28
N HIS A 228 -11.22 -5.51 -1.91
CA HIS A 228 -12.07 -5.31 -0.71
C HIS A 228 -12.82 -3.96 -0.65
N PHE A 229 -13.00 -3.24 -1.76
CA PHE A 229 -13.79 -2.01 -1.74
C PHE A 229 -15.27 -2.29 -1.39
N PRO A 230 -15.93 -1.46 -0.57
CA PRO A 230 -15.41 -0.28 0.13
C PRO A 230 -14.83 -0.59 1.52
N THR A 231 -14.89 -1.83 1.99
CA THR A 231 -14.41 -2.20 3.32
C THR A 231 -14.22 -3.72 3.50
N ASN A 232 -13.32 -4.13 4.39
CA ASN A 232 -13.30 -5.48 4.97
C ASN A 232 -13.98 -5.57 6.35
N CYS A 233 -14.46 -4.45 6.89
CA CYS A 233 -15.09 -4.37 8.20
C CYS A 233 -16.47 -5.04 8.18
N ASN A 234 -16.86 -5.66 9.29
CA ASN A 234 -18.23 -6.13 9.48
C ASN A 234 -19.19 -4.93 9.57
N ARG A 235 -20.10 -4.79 8.59
CA ARG A 235 -21.05 -3.67 8.51
C ARG A 235 -22.11 -3.65 9.60
N SER A 236 -22.36 -4.80 10.23
CA SER A 236 -23.34 -4.93 11.32
C SER A 236 -22.74 -4.59 12.69
N GLN A 237 -21.43 -4.35 12.79
CA GLN A 237 -20.74 -4.06 14.03
C GLN A 237 -20.25 -2.61 14.07
N GLN A 238 -20.25 -1.99 15.25
CA GLN A 238 -19.55 -0.74 15.45
C GLN A 238 -18.04 -0.96 15.49
N ILE A 239 -17.31 -0.03 14.87
CA ILE A 239 -15.85 -0.01 14.80
C ILE A 239 -15.32 0.95 15.87
N ILE A 240 -14.40 0.46 16.69
CA ILE A 240 -13.72 1.26 17.70
C ILE A 240 -12.65 2.11 17.00
N TYR A 241 -12.68 3.42 17.25
CA TYR A 241 -11.59 4.35 16.93
C TYR A 241 -10.81 4.63 18.22
N PRO A 242 -9.74 3.89 18.53
CA PRO A 242 -9.10 3.99 19.85
C PRO A 242 -8.32 5.30 20.02
N ASN A 243 -8.36 5.91 21.21
CA ASN A 243 -7.50 7.03 21.61
C ASN A 243 -6.29 6.60 22.48
N ILE A 244 -6.25 5.33 22.90
CA ILE A 244 -5.13 4.66 23.57
C ILE A 244 -4.90 3.30 22.91
N VAL A 245 -3.70 2.73 22.97
CA VAL A 245 -3.46 1.36 22.49
C VAL A 245 -4.39 0.40 23.26
N PRO A 246 -5.31 -0.33 22.58
CA PRO A 246 -6.16 -1.31 23.26
C PRO A 246 -5.31 -2.35 23.99
N ARG A 247 -5.77 -2.85 25.14
CA ARG A 247 -5.09 -3.91 25.90
C ARG A 247 -6.09 -4.99 26.28
N HIS A 248 -5.65 -6.24 26.27
CA HIS A 248 -6.38 -7.28 26.99
C HIS A 248 -6.17 -7.02 28.49
N HIS A 249 -7.24 -6.72 29.23
CA HIS A 249 -7.11 -6.57 30.68
C HIS A 249 -6.53 -7.86 31.28
N ILE A 250 -5.39 -7.75 31.97
CA ILE A 250 -4.86 -8.83 32.80
C ILE A 250 -5.67 -8.81 34.10
N TYR A 251 -6.89 -9.35 34.09
CA TYR A 251 -7.55 -9.76 35.34
C TYR A 251 -7.02 -11.14 35.71
N ASN A 252 -5.79 -11.17 36.22
CA ASN A 252 -5.24 -12.32 36.94
C ASN A 252 -4.31 -11.78 38.05
N VAL A 253 -4.91 -11.10 39.02
CA VAL A 253 -4.40 -11.14 40.39
C VAL A 253 -5.49 -11.83 41.19
N LYS A 254 -5.38 -13.17 41.30
CA LYS A 254 -5.97 -13.86 42.43
C LYS A 254 -5.23 -13.30 43.65
N LEU A 255 -5.91 -12.46 44.41
CA LEU A 255 -5.57 -12.27 45.82
C LEU A 255 -5.81 -13.64 46.47
N ILE A 256 -4.71 -14.32 46.81
CA ILE A 256 -4.69 -15.35 47.84
C ILE A 256 -4.07 -14.68 49.06
#